data_AF-A0A938Z8L1-F1
#
_entry.id   AF-A0A938Z8L1-F1
#
_cell.length_a   1.000
_cell.length_b   1.000
_cell.length_c   1.000
_cell.angle_alpha   90.00
_cell.angle_beta   90.00
_cell.angle_gamma   90.00
#
_symmetry.space_group_name_H-M   'P 1'
#
loop_
_entity.id
_entity.type
_entity.pdbx_description
1 polymer ?
#
loop_
_entity_poly.entity_id
_entity_poly.type
_entity_poly.pdbx_seq_one_letter_code
_entity_poly.pdbx_strand_id
1 'polypeptide(L)'
;MVAMMNLGHSPVARWGLRFLRLTPNAKVLDCGCGGGANIKRLLKKCPYGVVKGIDYSPVSVEKARKLNRTAIQEGRCAVLQGSVADMAFEDSYFDAATAFETVYFWPDLPRCFREVWRTLKPSGTILICNESNGDTDKDERWTQIIGGMTIYKDIELKACLEQAGFHEVQIHKKKKWLCITARK
;
A
#
# COMPACT_ATOMS: atom_id res chain seq x y z
N MET A 1 9.49 -15.03 9.34
CA MET A 1 8.85 -14.73 8.04
C MET A 1 8.70 -13.23 7.77
N VAL A 2 7.87 -12.48 8.50
CA VAL A 2 7.59 -11.04 8.23
C VAL A 2 8.84 -10.14 8.17
N ALA A 3 9.83 -10.35 9.05
CA ALA A 3 11.07 -9.59 9.01
C ALA A 3 11.91 -9.83 7.75
N MET A 4 11.88 -11.06 7.21
CA MET A 4 12.58 -11.41 5.96
C MET A 4 11.89 -10.78 4.76
N MET A 5 10.55 -10.77 4.72
CA MET A 5 9.78 -10.06 3.70
C MET A 5 10.07 -8.55 3.70
N ASN A 6 10.14 -7.92 4.88
CA ASN A 6 10.50 -6.51 5.02
C ASN A 6 11.88 -6.16 4.42
N LEU A 7 12.84 -7.10 4.50
CA LEU A 7 14.17 -6.95 3.93
C LEU A 7 14.16 -7.21 2.42
N GLY A 8 13.52 -8.31 2.00
CA GLY A 8 13.40 -8.71 0.60
C GLY A 8 12.76 -7.64 -0.27
N HIS A 9 11.64 -7.05 0.19
CA HIS A 9 10.90 -6.02 -0.56
C HIS A 9 11.50 -4.61 -0.43
N SER A 10 12.58 -4.43 0.34
CA SER A 10 13.20 -3.12 0.55
C SER A 10 13.67 -2.43 -0.75
N PRO A 11 14.23 -3.13 -1.76
CA PRO A 11 14.60 -2.53 -3.03
C PRO A 11 13.39 -2.03 -3.85
N VAL A 12 12.33 -2.84 -4.00
CA VAL A 12 11.13 -2.44 -4.74
C VAL A 12 10.41 -1.29 -4.04
N ALA A 13 10.30 -1.33 -2.72
CA ALA A 13 9.67 -0.28 -1.94
C ALA A 13 10.40 1.06 -2.07
N ARG A 14 11.74 1.04 -1.99
CA ARG A 14 12.56 2.25 -2.21
C ARG A 14 12.43 2.79 -3.63
N TRP A 15 12.34 1.90 -4.63
CA TRP A 15 12.16 2.30 -6.02
C TRP A 15 10.80 2.97 -6.23
N GLY A 16 9.71 2.34 -5.76
CA GLY A 16 8.34 2.84 -5.89
C GLY A 16 8.11 4.17 -5.17
N LEU A 17 8.61 4.31 -3.93
CA LEU A 17 8.49 5.54 -3.13
C LEU A 17 9.12 6.79 -3.78
N ARG A 18 9.87 6.67 -4.88
CA ARG A 18 10.37 7.82 -5.65
C ARG A 18 9.29 8.49 -6.49
N PHE A 19 8.21 7.77 -6.80
CA PHE A 19 7.07 8.28 -7.57
C PHE A 19 6.00 8.91 -6.69
N LEU A 20 6.08 8.75 -5.36
CA LEU A 20 5.18 9.39 -4.41
C LEU A 20 5.79 10.67 -3.86
N ARG A 21 5.15 11.81 -4.16
CA ARG A 21 5.45 13.11 -3.54
C ARG A 21 4.57 13.29 -2.32
N LEU A 22 5.19 13.61 -1.18
CA LEU A 22 4.50 13.90 0.08
C LEU A 22 4.97 15.24 0.62
N THR A 23 4.05 16.00 1.18
CA THR A 23 4.42 17.17 2.00
C THR A 23 4.98 16.70 3.35
N PRO A 24 5.80 17.52 4.03
CA PRO A 24 6.33 17.17 5.34
C PRO A 24 5.27 16.85 6.40
N ASN A 25 4.05 17.38 6.27
CA ASN A 25 2.91 17.20 7.17
C ASN A 25 1.83 16.24 6.64
N ALA A 26 2.13 15.46 5.60
CA ALA A 26 1.14 14.58 4.97
C ALA A 26 0.55 13.53 5.93
N LYS A 27 -0.74 13.26 5.78
CA LYS A 27 -1.44 12.12 6.37
C LYS A 27 -1.43 10.97 5.37
N VAL A 28 -0.81 9.84 5.73
CA VAL A 28 -0.64 8.70 4.82
C VAL A 28 -1.29 7.44 5.39
N LEU A 29 -1.98 6.68 4.54
CA LEU A 29 -2.46 5.33 4.82
C LEU A 29 -1.56 4.29 4.16
N ASP A 30 -1.09 3.29 4.88
CA ASP A 30 -0.42 2.10 4.32
C ASP A 30 -1.40 0.91 4.40
N CYS A 31 -2.01 0.60 3.27
CA CYS A 31 -2.96 -0.50 3.10
C CYS A 31 -2.19 -1.82 2.99
N GLY A 32 -2.49 -2.79 3.86
CA GLY A 32 -1.71 -4.02 3.98
C GLY A 32 -0.29 -3.76 4.49
N CYS A 33 -0.17 -3.05 5.61
CA CYS A 33 1.11 -2.51 6.08
C CYS A 33 2.15 -3.57 6.49
N GLY A 34 1.76 -4.85 6.58
CA GLY A 34 2.63 -5.97 6.89
C GLY A 34 3.39 -5.74 8.19
N GLY A 35 4.70 -5.97 8.17
CA GLY A 35 5.56 -5.73 9.33
C GLY A 35 5.87 -4.25 9.61
N GLY A 36 5.23 -3.30 8.93
CA GLY A 36 5.34 -1.86 9.18
C GLY A 36 6.63 -1.21 8.70
N ALA A 37 7.40 -1.86 7.80
CA ALA A 37 8.64 -1.29 7.30
C ALA A 37 8.40 -0.06 6.39
N ASN A 38 7.32 -0.06 5.62
CA ASN A 38 6.95 1.07 4.77
C ASN A 38 6.38 2.22 5.57
N ILE A 39 5.59 1.97 6.61
CA ILE A 39 5.23 2.98 7.63
C ILE A 39 6.48 3.75 8.10
N LYS A 40 7.56 3.06 8.48
CA LYS A 40 8.81 3.70 8.91
C LYS A 40 9.48 4.55 7.82
N ARG A 41 9.36 4.16 6.54
CA ARG A 41 9.88 4.94 5.40
C ARG A 41 9.02 6.17 5.13
N LEU A 42 7.71 6.04 5.23
CA LEU A 42 6.74 7.12 5.06
C LEU A 42 6.91 8.18 6.16
N LEU A 43 7.03 7.76 7.43
CA LEU A 43 7.31 8.66 8.57
C LEU A 43 8.58 9.49 8.41
N LYS A 44 9.57 9.02 7.64
CA LYS A 44 10.77 9.80 7.29
C LYS A 44 10.54 10.80 6.16
N LYS A 45 9.62 10.49 5.24
CA LYS A 45 9.23 11.37 4.13
C LYS A 45 8.32 12.51 4.57
N CYS A 46 7.46 12.26 5.55
CA CYS A 46 6.59 13.27 6.17
C CYS A 46 6.94 13.44 7.66
N PRO A 47 8.06 14.12 8.00
CA PRO A 47 8.56 14.21 9.37
C PRO A 47 7.58 14.84 10.38
N TYR A 48 6.67 15.70 9.91
CA TYR A 48 5.61 16.35 10.71
C TYR A 48 4.22 15.75 10.45
N GLY A 49 4.16 14.67 9.67
CA GLY A 49 2.93 14.00 9.25
C GLY A 49 2.54 12.85 10.18
N VAL A 50 1.45 12.19 9.79
CA VAL A 50 0.92 11.00 10.48
C VAL A 50 0.80 9.86 9.48
N VAL A 51 1.24 8.66 9.86
CA VAL A 51 1.09 7.47 9.04
C VAL A 51 0.22 6.45 9.77
N LYS A 52 -0.91 6.06 9.17
CA LYS A 52 -1.75 4.98 9.67
C LYS A 52 -1.51 3.73 8.82
N GLY A 53 -1.44 2.57 9.45
CA GLY A 53 -1.37 1.27 8.76
C GLY A 53 -2.60 0.43 9.05
N ILE A 54 -3.03 -0.36 8.07
CA ILE A 54 -4.07 -1.38 8.25
C ILE A 54 -3.60 -2.71 7.68
N ASP A 55 -3.84 -3.81 8.39
CA ASP A 55 -3.52 -5.16 7.93
C ASP A 55 -4.51 -6.16 8.55
N TYR A 56 -4.91 -7.19 7.79
CA TYR A 56 -5.86 -8.19 8.30
C TYR A 56 -5.19 -9.17 9.28
N SER A 57 -3.87 -9.35 9.16
CA SER A 57 -3.13 -10.34 9.94
C SER A 57 -2.74 -9.78 11.32
N PRO A 58 -3.18 -10.40 12.43
CA PRO A 58 -2.82 -9.94 13.76
C PRO A 58 -1.30 -9.99 13.99
N VAL A 59 -0.60 -10.96 13.38
CA VAL A 59 0.85 -11.10 13.46
C VAL A 59 1.57 -9.93 12.77
N SER A 60 1.08 -9.51 11.60
CA SER A 60 1.59 -8.32 10.90
C SER A 60 1.38 -7.07 11.74
N VAL A 61 0.17 -6.87 12.27
CA VAL A 61 -0.19 -5.73 13.11
C VAL A 61 0.69 -5.64 14.35
N GLU A 62 0.86 -6.73 15.09
CA GLU A 62 1.72 -6.77 16.28
C GLU A 62 3.17 -6.38 15.92
N LYS A 63 3.70 -6.92 14.81
CA LYS A 63 5.05 -6.62 14.34
C LYS A 63 5.20 -5.16 13.92
N ALA A 64 4.24 -4.61 13.19
CA ALA A 64 4.23 -3.21 12.76
C ALA A 64 4.16 -2.26 13.95
N ARG A 65 3.33 -2.57 14.97
CA ARG A 65 3.26 -1.81 16.23
C ARG A 65 4.60 -1.83 16.96
N LYS A 66 5.23 -3.00 17.10
CA LYS A 66 6.54 -3.13 17.73
C LYS A 66 7.62 -2.34 16.98
N LEU A 67 7.64 -2.41 15.65
CA LEU A 67 8.64 -1.71 14.82
C LEU A 67 8.49 -0.18 14.88
N ASN A 68 7.27 0.31 15.00
CA ASN A 68 6.94 1.74 14.97
C ASN A 68 6.55 2.30 16.36
N ARG A 69 6.91 1.60 17.45
CA ARG A 69 6.49 1.93 18.83
C ARG A 69 6.74 3.39 19.20
N THR A 70 7.91 3.93 18.88
CA THR A 70 8.26 5.33 19.17
C THR A 70 7.31 6.30 18.48
N ALA A 71 7.07 6.12 17.18
CA ALA A 71 6.15 6.99 16.43
C ALA A 71 4.69 6.85 16.91
N ILE A 72 4.31 5.68 17.41
CA ILE A 72 2.99 5.46 18.03
C ILE A 72 2.88 6.24 19.35
N GLN A 73 3.90 6.16 20.20
CA GLN A 73 3.96 6.91 21.47
C GLN A 73 3.96 8.43 21.24
N GLU A 74 4.56 8.89 20.15
CA GLU A 74 4.55 10.30 19.71
C GLU A 74 3.23 10.72 19.03
N GLY A 75 2.26 9.82 18.86
CA GLY A 75 1.00 10.10 18.16
C GLY A 75 1.13 10.27 16.64
N ARG A 76 2.29 9.99 16.05
CA ARG A 76 2.55 10.08 14.61
C ARG A 76 2.20 8.81 13.83
N CYS A 77 1.89 7.72 14.53
CA CYS A 77 1.56 6.44 13.91
C CYS A 77 0.40 5.75 14.62
N ALA A 78 -0.46 5.09 13.85
CA ALA A 78 -1.42 4.13 14.35
C ALA A 78 -1.43 2.89 13.44
N VAL A 79 -1.58 1.70 14.01
CA VAL A 79 -1.71 0.45 13.24
C VAL A 79 -2.98 -0.27 13.70
N LEU A 80 -3.88 -0.50 12.77
CA LEU A 80 -5.18 -1.13 12.99
C LEU A 80 -5.20 -2.52 12.37
N GLN A 81 -5.88 -3.45 13.03
CA GLN A 81 -6.23 -4.73 12.42
C GLN A 81 -7.56 -4.56 11.69
N GLY A 82 -7.62 -4.94 10.42
CA GLY A 82 -8.84 -4.82 9.62
C GLY A 82 -8.63 -5.11 8.15
N SER A 83 -9.73 -5.17 7.41
CA SER A 83 -9.72 -5.33 5.95
C SER A 83 -9.67 -3.99 5.25
N VAL A 84 -8.99 -3.92 4.10
CA VAL A 84 -9.04 -2.74 3.22
C VAL A 84 -10.43 -2.55 2.60
N ALA A 85 -11.24 -3.62 2.52
CA ALA A 85 -12.60 -3.58 2.00
C ALA A 85 -13.63 -2.93 2.94
N ASP A 86 -13.24 -2.65 4.19
CA ASP A 86 -14.10 -2.06 5.21
C ASP A 86 -13.26 -1.34 6.26
N MET A 87 -12.94 -0.07 5.99
CA MET A 87 -12.03 0.71 6.82
C MET A 87 -12.79 1.70 7.70
N ALA A 88 -12.59 1.60 9.02
CA ALA A 88 -13.08 2.57 10.00
C ALA A 88 -12.28 3.89 10.01
N PHE A 89 -12.07 4.48 8.83
CA PHE A 89 -11.48 5.81 8.65
C PHE A 89 -12.52 6.78 8.10
N GLU A 90 -12.36 8.05 8.45
CA GLU A 90 -13.15 9.14 7.91
C GLU A 90 -12.94 9.30 6.40
N ASP A 91 -13.98 9.77 5.73
CA ASP A 91 -13.91 10.21 4.33
C ASP A 91 -12.91 11.35 4.20
N SER A 92 -12.18 11.39 3.09
CA SER A 92 -11.30 12.52 2.75
C SER A 92 -10.28 12.91 3.84
N TYR A 93 -9.68 11.92 4.50
CA TYR A 93 -8.73 12.15 5.59
C TYR A 93 -7.27 12.13 5.13
N PHE A 94 -6.89 11.27 4.18
CA PHE A 94 -5.50 11.03 3.80
C PHE A 94 -5.09 11.83 2.57
N ASP A 95 -3.86 12.34 2.58
CA ASP A 95 -3.22 12.96 1.42
C ASP A 95 -2.68 11.90 0.45
N ALA A 96 -2.30 10.73 0.97
CA ALA A 96 -1.88 9.60 0.16
C ALA A 96 -2.24 8.24 0.79
N ALA A 97 -2.36 7.23 -0.07
CA ALA A 97 -2.49 5.83 0.32
C ALA A 97 -1.43 5.00 -0.41
N THR A 98 -0.85 4.01 0.26
CA THR A 98 0.14 3.10 -0.33
C THR A 98 -0.28 1.65 -0.18
N ALA A 99 0.05 0.83 -1.18
CA ALA A 99 -0.20 -0.60 -1.19
C ALA A 99 1.04 -1.32 -1.75
N PHE A 100 1.91 -1.79 -0.86
CA PHE A 100 3.15 -2.49 -1.22
C PHE A 100 2.98 -3.99 -1.06
N GLU A 101 3.11 -4.75 -2.15
CA GLU A 101 3.03 -6.22 -2.16
C GLU A 101 1.77 -6.79 -1.47
N THR A 102 0.65 -6.06 -1.49
CA THR A 102 -0.56 -6.43 -0.74
C THR A 102 -1.80 -6.64 -1.58
N VAL A 103 -1.93 -5.95 -2.73
CA VAL A 103 -3.16 -6.00 -3.55
C VAL A 103 -3.47 -7.41 -4.04
N TYR A 104 -2.46 -8.29 -4.08
CA TYR A 104 -2.60 -9.70 -4.41
C TYR A 104 -3.56 -10.47 -3.50
N PHE A 105 -3.80 -9.95 -2.28
CA PHE A 105 -4.59 -10.59 -1.23
C PHE A 105 -5.85 -9.80 -0.88
N TRP A 106 -6.15 -8.73 -1.62
CA TRP A 106 -7.32 -7.90 -1.32
C TRP A 106 -8.61 -8.63 -1.74
N PRO A 107 -9.59 -8.73 -0.84
CA PRO A 107 -10.89 -9.29 -1.19
C PRO A 107 -11.69 -8.27 -2.00
N ASP A 108 -12.28 -8.67 -3.12
CA ASP A 108 -13.07 -7.78 -3.99
C ASP A 108 -12.28 -6.48 -4.29
N LEU A 109 -11.34 -6.59 -5.23
CA LEU A 109 -10.42 -5.51 -5.58
C LEU A 109 -11.15 -4.19 -5.94
N PRO A 110 -12.27 -4.19 -6.70
CA PRO A 110 -13.09 -2.99 -6.89
C PRO A 110 -13.64 -2.38 -5.60
N ARG A 111 -14.16 -3.18 -4.66
CA ARG A 111 -14.60 -2.66 -3.34
C ARG A 111 -13.44 -2.07 -2.55
N CYS A 112 -12.30 -2.73 -2.51
CA CYS A 112 -11.12 -2.21 -1.81
C CYS A 112 -10.65 -0.87 -2.40
N PHE A 113 -10.60 -0.72 -3.73
CA PHE A 113 -10.22 0.56 -4.33
C PHE A 113 -11.24 1.67 -4.07
N ARG A 114 -12.53 1.36 -4.04
CA ARG A 114 -13.56 2.35 -3.62
C ARG A 114 -13.37 2.81 -2.18
N GLU A 115 -13.03 1.91 -1.26
CA GLU A 115 -12.73 2.28 0.12
C GLU A 115 -11.46 3.13 0.22
N VAL A 116 -10.40 2.78 -0.50
CA VAL A 116 -9.19 3.63 -0.54
C VAL A 116 -9.52 5.00 -1.11
N TRP A 117 -10.27 5.06 -2.22
CA TRP A 117 -10.75 6.31 -2.82
C TRP A 117 -11.55 7.14 -1.82
N ARG A 118 -12.50 6.56 -1.08
CA ARG A 118 -13.30 7.26 -0.06
C ARG A 118 -12.43 7.95 0.98
N THR A 119 -11.41 7.27 1.48
CA THR A 119 -10.53 7.80 2.55
C THR A 119 -9.54 8.87 2.08
N LEU A 120 -9.25 8.96 0.78
CA LEU A 120 -8.37 9.99 0.22
C LEU A 120 -9.08 11.34 0.14
N LYS A 121 -8.36 12.43 0.42
CA LYS A 121 -8.79 13.80 0.11
C LYS A 121 -8.97 13.99 -1.39
N PRO A 122 -9.75 15.00 -1.84
CA PRO A 122 -9.64 15.48 -3.22
C PRO A 122 -8.17 15.75 -3.57
N SER A 123 -7.72 15.36 -4.76
CA SER A 123 -6.30 15.41 -5.16
C SER A 123 -5.36 14.49 -4.36
N GLY A 124 -5.89 13.59 -3.53
CA GLY A 124 -5.14 12.53 -2.86
C GLY A 124 -4.56 11.55 -3.87
N THR A 125 -3.45 10.90 -3.52
CA THR A 125 -2.75 9.97 -4.42
C THR A 125 -2.69 8.57 -3.83
N ILE A 126 -3.07 7.56 -4.63
CA ILE A 126 -2.74 6.16 -4.32
C ILE A 126 -1.43 5.78 -5.02
N LEU A 127 -0.59 4.99 -4.34
CA LEU A 127 0.56 4.30 -4.94
C LEU A 127 0.45 2.80 -4.66
N ILE A 128 0.48 2.00 -5.73
CA ILE A 128 0.57 0.54 -5.68
C ILE A 128 1.97 0.14 -6.13
N CYS A 129 2.64 -0.77 -5.43
CA CYS A 129 3.98 -1.22 -5.81
C CYS A 129 4.15 -2.72 -5.54
N ASN A 130 4.50 -3.44 -6.60
CA ASN A 130 4.47 -4.89 -6.70
C ASN A 130 5.79 -5.42 -7.31
N GLU A 131 6.30 -6.54 -6.79
CA GLU A 131 7.51 -7.19 -7.30
C GLU A 131 7.28 -7.97 -8.58
N SER A 132 6.02 -8.30 -8.89
CA SER A 132 5.59 -8.90 -10.14
C SER A 132 4.64 -7.98 -10.88
N ASN A 133 4.93 -7.76 -12.17
CA ASN A 133 4.12 -6.99 -13.11
C ASN A 133 3.09 -7.86 -13.84
N GLY A 134 3.15 -9.18 -13.69
CA GLY A 134 2.24 -10.13 -14.34
C GLY A 134 2.50 -10.29 -15.84
N ASP A 135 3.62 -9.78 -16.35
CA ASP A 135 3.95 -9.84 -17.78
C ASP A 135 4.52 -11.21 -18.20
N THR A 136 4.82 -12.09 -17.24
CA THR A 136 5.42 -13.41 -17.52
C THR A 136 4.77 -14.54 -16.72
N ASP A 137 4.63 -15.72 -17.34
CA ASP A 137 4.11 -16.93 -16.68
C ASP A 137 4.96 -17.37 -15.49
N LYS A 138 6.22 -16.91 -15.41
CA LYS A 138 7.11 -17.16 -14.26
C LYS A 138 6.58 -16.53 -12.97
N ASP A 139 5.77 -15.49 -13.08
CA ASP A 139 5.12 -14.85 -11.94
C ASP A 139 4.04 -15.76 -11.34
N GLU A 140 3.36 -16.57 -12.15
CA GLU A 140 2.32 -17.52 -11.71
C GLU A 140 2.87 -18.64 -10.81
N ARG A 141 4.19 -18.87 -10.83
CA ARG A 141 4.80 -19.80 -9.86
C ARG A 141 4.49 -19.40 -8.42
N TRP A 142 4.38 -18.10 -8.12
CA TRP A 142 4.04 -17.65 -6.78
C TRP A 142 2.59 -17.94 -6.40
N THR A 143 1.65 -17.91 -7.34
CA THR A 143 0.24 -18.20 -7.07
C THR A 143 0.02 -19.69 -6.74
N GLN A 144 0.90 -20.57 -7.24
CA GLN A 144 0.92 -21.99 -6.90
C GLN A 144 1.51 -22.27 -5.50
N ILE A 145 2.40 -21.39 -5.01
CA ILE A 145 3.09 -21.55 -3.72
C ILE A 145 2.32 -20.85 -2.59
N ILE A 146 1.68 -19.72 -2.89
CA ILE A 146 1.03 -18.84 -1.92
C ILE A 146 -0.48 -18.88 -2.18
N GLY A 147 -1.20 -19.64 -1.35
CA GLY A 147 -2.65 -19.76 -1.44
C GLY A 147 -3.36 -18.40 -1.36
N GLY A 148 -4.34 -18.18 -2.23
CA GLY A 148 -5.14 -16.95 -2.27
C GLY A 148 -4.44 -15.75 -2.92
N MET A 149 -3.22 -15.92 -3.46
CA MET A 149 -2.52 -14.86 -4.18
C MET A 149 -3.01 -14.75 -5.63
N THR A 150 -3.43 -13.55 -6.04
CA THR A 150 -3.74 -13.22 -7.44
C THR A 150 -2.75 -12.16 -7.94
N ILE A 151 -2.08 -12.42 -9.05
CA ILE A 151 -1.18 -11.44 -9.68
C ILE A 151 -1.96 -10.68 -10.73
N TYR A 152 -1.99 -9.36 -10.60
CA TYR A 152 -2.69 -8.47 -11.51
C TYR A 152 -1.69 -7.78 -12.43
N LYS A 153 -1.99 -7.75 -13.72
CA LYS A 153 -1.29 -6.91 -14.70
C LYS A 153 -1.60 -5.44 -14.46
N ASP A 154 -0.74 -4.59 -14.99
CA ASP A 154 -0.90 -3.14 -14.94
C ASP A 154 -2.22 -2.65 -15.55
N ILE A 155 -2.66 -3.26 -16.67
CA ILE A 155 -3.93 -2.93 -17.31
C ILE A 155 -5.15 -3.25 -16.43
N GLU A 156 -5.08 -4.34 -15.66
CA GLU A 156 -6.18 -4.78 -14.78
C GLU A 156 -6.28 -3.86 -13.56
N LEU A 157 -5.13 -3.54 -12.95
CA LEU A 157 -5.07 -2.58 -11.85
C LEU A 157 -5.51 -1.18 -12.30
N LYS A 158 -5.09 -0.74 -13.48
CA LYS A 158 -5.53 0.53 -14.07
C LYS A 158 -7.05 0.56 -14.25
N ALA A 159 -7.62 -0.47 -14.85
CA ALA A 159 -9.07 -0.54 -15.06
C ALA A 159 -9.84 -0.51 -13.72
N CYS A 160 -9.38 -1.25 -12.71
CA CYS A 160 -10.01 -1.24 -11.39
C CYS A 160 -9.91 0.12 -10.69
N LEU A 161 -8.77 0.82 -10.82
CA LEU A 161 -8.59 2.17 -10.31
C LEU A 161 -9.56 3.16 -10.99
N GLU A 162 -9.66 3.13 -12.32
CA GLU A 162 -10.54 4.01 -13.07
C GLU A 162 -12.02 3.76 -12.74
N GLN A 163 -12.43 2.49 -12.59
CA GLN A 163 -13.78 2.13 -12.14
C GLN A 163 -14.10 2.62 -10.72
N ALA A 164 -13.10 2.73 -9.85
CA ALA A 164 -13.27 3.28 -8.50
C ALA A 164 -13.30 4.83 -8.48
N GLY A 165 -13.08 5.48 -9.62
CA GLY A 165 -13.10 6.94 -9.75
C GLY A 165 -11.72 7.60 -9.68
N PHE A 166 -10.63 6.83 -9.70
CA PHE A 166 -9.29 7.40 -9.85
C PHE A 166 -9.04 7.85 -11.29
N HIS A 167 -8.23 8.90 -11.45
CA HIS A 167 -7.79 9.42 -12.74
C HIS A 167 -6.27 9.67 -12.74
N GLU A 168 -5.73 10.15 -13.87
CA GLU A 168 -4.28 10.41 -14.04
C GLU A 168 -3.40 9.20 -13.69
N VAL A 169 -3.81 8.00 -14.11
CA VAL A 169 -3.09 6.77 -13.80
C VAL A 169 -1.74 6.76 -14.51
N GLN A 170 -0.65 6.70 -13.75
CA GLN A 170 0.72 6.55 -14.27
C GLN A 170 1.25 5.16 -13.93
N ILE A 171 1.84 4.50 -14.93
CA ILE A 171 2.41 3.16 -14.80
C ILE A 171 3.92 3.25 -14.97
N HIS A 172 4.66 2.70 -14.01
CA HIS A 172 6.10 2.58 -14.04
C HIS A 172 6.50 1.11 -13.92
N LYS A 173 7.34 0.62 -14.84
CA LYS A 173 7.90 -0.72 -14.79
C LYS A 173 9.42 -0.69 -14.71
N LYS A 174 10.01 -1.62 -13.97
CA LYS A 174 11.46 -1.86 -13.95
C LYS A 174 11.74 -3.35 -13.76
N LYS A 175 12.19 -4.02 -14.82
CA LYS A 175 12.27 -5.50 -14.85
C LYS A 175 10.87 -6.07 -14.51
N LYS A 176 10.77 -6.91 -13.48
CA LYS A 176 9.50 -7.44 -12.97
C LYS A 176 8.73 -6.47 -12.04
N TRP A 177 9.34 -5.38 -11.59
CA TRP A 177 8.68 -4.47 -10.65
C TRP A 177 7.66 -3.58 -11.36
N LEU A 178 6.52 -3.40 -10.72
CA LEU A 178 5.41 -2.55 -11.14
C LEU A 178 5.17 -1.51 -10.05
N CYS A 179 5.02 -0.25 -10.44
CA CYS A 179 4.53 0.82 -9.58
C CYS A 179 3.48 1.61 -10.34
N ILE A 180 2.30 1.79 -9.74
CA ILE A 180 1.20 2.57 -10.31
C ILE A 180 0.88 3.70 -9.35
N THR A 181 0.72 4.91 -9.87
CA THR A 181 0.14 6.03 -9.12
C THR A 181 -1.15 6.49 -9.78
N ALA A 182 -2.11 6.94 -8.98
CA ALA A 182 -3.36 7.51 -9.49
C ALA A 182 -3.91 8.56 -8.53
N ARG A 183 -4.72 9.48 -9.05
CA ARG A 183 -5.27 10.64 -8.33
C ARG A 183 -6.76 10.44 -8.07
N LYS A 184 -7.22 10.90 -6.91
CA LYS A 184 -8.64 11.08 -6.60
C LYS A 184 -9.14 12.44 -7.10
#